data_AF-A0A9D6N192-F1
#
_entry.id   AF-A0A9D6N192-F1
#
_cell.length_a   1.000
_cell.length_b   1.000
_cell.length_c   1.000
_cell.angle_alpha   90.00
_cell.angle_beta   90.00
_cell.angle_gamma   90.00
#
_symmetry.space_group_name_H-M   'P 1'
#
loop_
_entity.id
_entity.type
_entity.pdbx_description
1 polymer ?
#
loop_
_entity_poly.entity_id
_entity_poly.type
_entity_poly.pdbx_seq_one_letter_code
_entity_poly.pdbx_strand_id
1 'polypeptide(L)'
;MQYANGQTVRAGDLVWWNGGACTGYVQAAADSASECRAMGVDCPSIFIANRHPFDASQWCGVAHAITDFVAEGIEPLTDVDRVGLSAAYVRAVEQLGDEPHSHYRVDASIQSNRQVGWIFTFMQADTEVRKIEVLG
;
A
#
# COMPACT_ATOMS: atom_id res chain seq x y z
N MET A 1 -11.74 -8.26 -12.46
CA MET A 1 -11.66 -8.49 -10.99
C MET A 1 -12.47 -7.47 -10.16
N GLN A 2 -12.94 -7.82 -8.95
CA GLN A 2 -13.58 -6.92 -7.98
C GLN A 2 -13.07 -7.14 -6.54
N TYR A 3 -13.07 -6.10 -5.72
CA TYR A 3 -12.89 -6.20 -4.27
C TYR A 3 -14.14 -6.78 -3.60
N ALA A 4 -14.04 -7.18 -2.33
CA ALA A 4 -15.17 -7.72 -1.56
C ALA A 4 -16.34 -6.73 -1.42
N ASN A 5 -16.07 -5.43 -1.44
CA ASN A 5 -17.09 -4.38 -1.41
C ASN A 5 -17.77 -4.12 -2.78
N GLY A 6 -17.45 -4.89 -3.81
CA GLY A 6 -18.01 -4.80 -5.15
C GLY A 6 -17.35 -3.76 -6.07
N GLN A 7 -16.40 -2.95 -5.57
CA GLN A 7 -15.64 -2.03 -6.42
C GLN A 7 -14.74 -2.79 -7.39
N THR A 8 -14.63 -2.27 -8.62
CA THR A 8 -13.73 -2.84 -9.63
C THR A 8 -12.29 -2.48 -9.30
N VAL A 9 -11.40 -3.47 -9.32
CA VAL A 9 -9.97 -3.26 -9.10
C VAL A 9 -9.35 -2.53 -10.28
N ARG A 10 -8.55 -1.49 -10.00
CA ARG A 10 -7.86 -0.69 -11.01
C ARG A 10 -6.41 -0.42 -10.60
N ALA A 11 -5.53 -0.32 -11.61
CA ALA A 11 -4.19 0.20 -11.40
C ALA A 11 -4.28 1.64 -10.84
N GLY A 12 -3.47 1.93 -9.82
CA GLY A 12 -3.49 3.18 -9.06
C GLY A 12 -4.41 3.19 -7.84
N ASP A 13 -5.19 2.13 -7.61
CA ASP A 13 -5.95 2.00 -6.36
C ASP A 13 -4.99 1.89 -5.18
N LEU A 14 -5.18 2.73 -4.16
CA LEU A 14 -4.59 2.52 -2.84
C LEU A 14 -5.41 1.47 -2.10
N VAL A 15 -4.72 0.48 -1.56
CA VAL A 15 -5.32 -0.66 -0.87
C VAL A 15 -4.65 -0.91 0.48
N TRP A 16 -5.45 -1.39 1.41
CA TRP A 16 -5.01 -2.11 2.60
C TRP A 16 -4.68 -3.54 2.20
N TRP A 17 -3.72 -4.17 2.88
CA TRP A 17 -3.62 -5.63 2.95
C TRP A 17 -3.00 -6.08 4.27
N ASN A 18 -3.00 -7.39 4.51
CA ASN A 18 -2.62 -8.01 5.78
C ASN A 18 -3.46 -7.47 6.96
N GLY A 19 -4.79 -7.44 6.79
CA GLY A 19 -5.72 -6.99 7.82
C GLY A 19 -5.61 -5.51 8.16
N GLY A 20 -5.18 -4.67 7.21
CA GLY A 20 -4.98 -3.23 7.42
C GLY A 20 -3.63 -2.86 8.02
N ALA A 21 -2.70 -3.80 8.15
CA ALA A 21 -1.35 -3.51 8.64
C ALA A 21 -0.49 -2.79 7.59
N CYS A 22 -0.69 -3.11 6.31
CA CYS A 22 0.10 -2.59 5.19
C CYS A 22 -0.75 -1.77 4.24
N THR A 23 -0.14 -0.75 3.63
CA THR A 23 -0.73 0.00 2.51
C THR A 23 0.15 -0.02 1.28
N GLY A 24 -0.47 0.11 0.12
CA GLY A 24 0.25 0.30 -1.13
C GLY A 24 -0.70 0.46 -2.30
N TYR A 25 -0.16 0.50 -3.50
CA TYR A 25 -0.93 0.73 -4.71
C TYR A 25 -0.96 -0.50 -5.60
N VAL A 26 -2.11 -0.75 -6.22
CA VAL A 26 -2.24 -1.73 -7.30
C VAL A 26 -1.45 -1.21 -8.51
N GLN A 27 -0.35 -1.86 -8.87
CA GLN A 27 0.38 -1.51 -10.10
C GLN A 27 -0.31 -2.06 -11.35
N ALA A 28 -0.83 -3.28 -11.24
CA ALA A 28 -1.43 -4.01 -12.34
C ALA A 28 -2.48 -4.99 -11.82
N ALA A 29 -3.53 -5.20 -12.62
CA ALA A 29 -4.48 -6.28 -12.47
C ALA A 29 -4.33 -7.21 -13.67
N ALA A 30 -4.16 -8.50 -13.41
CA ALA A 30 -4.00 -9.55 -14.41
C ALA A 30 -5.22 -10.48 -14.35
N ASP A 31 -6.04 -10.44 -15.40
CA ASP A 31 -7.24 -11.28 -15.52
C ASP A 31 -6.98 -12.48 -16.45
N SER A 32 -5.95 -12.45 -17.31
CA SER A 32 -5.64 -13.52 -18.25
C SER A 32 -4.48 -14.42 -17.81
N ALA A 33 -4.57 -15.73 -18.09
CA ALA A 33 -3.53 -16.71 -17.78
C ALA A 33 -2.14 -16.35 -18.36
N SER A 34 -2.08 -15.59 -19.45
CA SER A 34 -0.83 -15.06 -20.00
C SER A 34 -0.21 -13.98 -19.10
N GLU A 35 -1.02 -13.06 -18.58
CA GLU A 35 -0.55 -11.97 -17.71
C GLU A 35 -0.08 -12.51 -16.35
N CYS A 36 -0.84 -13.39 -15.71
CA CYS A 36 -0.43 -13.95 -14.42
C CYS A 36 0.82 -14.83 -14.54
N ARG A 37 0.97 -15.59 -15.65
CA ARG A 37 2.22 -16.33 -15.92
C ARG A 37 3.43 -15.41 -16.08
N ALA A 38 3.26 -14.24 -16.70
CA ALA A 38 4.35 -13.25 -16.77
C ALA A 38 4.71 -12.68 -15.39
N MET A 39 3.76 -12.70 -14.45
CA MET A 39 3.95 -12.30 -13.05
C MET A 39 4.38 -13.47 -12.13
N GLY A 40 4.37 -14.71 -12.62
CA GLY A 40 4.68 -15.91 -11.82
C GLY A 40 3.60 -16.32 -10.83
N VAL A 41 2.34 -15.98 -11.08
CA VAL A 41 1.19 -16.26 -10.19
C VAL A 41 0.00 -16.86 -10.91
N ASP A 42 -0.97 -17.37 -10.15
CA ASP A 42 -2.26 -17.84 -10.65
C ASP A 42 -3.21 -16.68 -10.99
N CYS A 43 -4.24 -16.94 -11.79
CA CYS A 43 -5.23 -15.92 -12.16
C CYS A 43 -6.56 -16.07 -11.44
N PRO A 44 -7.31 -14.96 -11.27
CA PRO A 44 -6.88 -13.58 -11.53
C PRO A 44 -6.09 -13.02 -10.33
N SER A 45 -5.09 -12.19 -10.60
CA SER A 45 -4.18 -11.64 -9.57
C SER A 45 -3.98 -10.15 -9.73
N ILE A 46 -3.59 -9.48 -8.65
CA ILE A 46 -3.11 -8.10 -8.68
C ILE A 46 -1.67 -8.05 -8.20
N PHE A 47 -0.93 -7.05 -8.68
CA PHE A 47 0.42 -6.76 -8.21
C PHE A 47 0.39 -5.48 -7.38
N ILE A 48 0.71 -5.58 -6.09
CA ILE A 48 0.64 -4.46 -5.14
C ILE A 48 2.05 -4.05 -4.73
N ALA A 49 2.33 -2.75 -4.79
CA ALA A 49 3.63 -2.20 -4.42
C ALA A 49 3.55 -1.38 -3.13
N ASN A 50 4.47 -1.67 -2.18
CA ASN A 50 4.63 -0.97 -0.89
C ASN A 50 5.92 -0.13 -0.84
N ARG A 51 6.62 0.06 -1.97
CA ARG A 51 7.85 0.89 -1.93
C ARG A 51 7.53 2.37 -1.76
N HIS A 52 6.33 2.80 -2.16
CA HIS A 52 5.85 4.17 -2.01
C HIS A 52 4.33 4.25 -2.26
N PRO A 53 3.48 4.75 -1.35
CA PRO A 53 2.05 4.90 -1.63
C PRO A 53 1.73 5.82 -2.83
N PHE A 54 2.64 6.74 -3.17
CA PHE A 54 2.49 7.69 -4.29
C PHE A 54 3.53 7.59 -5.43
N ASP A 55 4.44 6.60 -5.45
CA ASP A 55 5.43 6.46 -6.53
C ASP A 55 5.21 5.12 -7.22
N ALA A 56 4.80 5.21 -8.48
CA ALA A 56 4.44 4.10 -9.37
C ALA A 56 5.66 3.36 -9.96
N SER A 57 6.82 3.41 -9.31
CA SER A 57 8.02 2.72 -9.77
C SER A 57 7.74 1.22 -10.00
N GLN A 58 7.87 0.81 -11.26
CA GLN A 58 7.37 -0.48 -11.74
C GLN A 58 8.13 -1.67 -11.11
N TRP A 59 7.41 -2.77 -10.84
CA TRP A 59 7.94 -4.10 -10.50
C TRP A 59 8.56 -4.28 -9.11
N CYS A 60 8.26 -3.41 -8.14
CA CYS A 60 8.62 -3.64 -6.74
C CYS A 60 7.35 -3.90 -5.89
N GLY A 61 6.97 -5.16 -5.75
CA GLY A 61 5.70 -5.51 -5.13
C GLY A 61 5.49 -7.00 -4.92
N VAL A 62 4.33 -7.33 -4.39
CA VAL A 62 3.87 -8.71 -4.16
C VAL A 62 2.62 -8.93 -4.98
N ALA A 63 2.55 -10.08 -5.64
CA ALA A 63 1.34 -10.49 -6.34
C ALA A 63 0.40 -11.22 -5.38
N HIS A 64 -0.89 -10.87 -5.43
CA HIS A 64 -1.94 -11.46 -4.61
C HIS A 64 -3.04 -12.00 -5.51
N ALA A 65 -3.40 -13.27 -5.32
CA ALA A 65 -4.53 -13.85 -6.03
C ALA A 65 -5.84 -13.29 -5.48
N ILE A 66 -6.87 -13.18 -6.33
CA ILE A 66 -8.19 -12.69 -5.90
C ILE A 66 -8.78 -13.52 -4.76
N THR A 67 -8.43 -14.81 -4.70
CA THR A 67 -8.91 -15.75 -3.67
C THR A 67 -8.42 -15.37 -2.28
N ASP A 68 -7.33 -14.62 -2.19
CA ASP A 68 -6.69 -14.25 -0.94
C ASP A 68 -7.21 -12.92 -0.40
N PHE A 69 -7.99 -12.16 -1.17
CA PHE A 69 -8.43 -10.81 -0.79
C PHE A 69 -9.16 -10.79 0.55
N VAL A 70 -10.07 -11.74 0.78
CA VAL A 70 -10.83 -11.79 2.03
C VAL A 70 -9.94 -12.24 3.19
N ALA A 71 -9.08 -13.24 2.96
CA ALA A 71 -8.21 -13.79 4.00
C ALA A 71 -7.13 -12.80 4.45
N GLU A 72 -6.59 -12.03 3.49
CA GLU A 72 -5.57 -11.01 3.73
C GLU A 72 -6.17 -9.63 4.01
N GLY A 73 -7.48 -9.44 3.93
CA GLY A 73 -8.13 -8.14 4.12
C GLY A 73 -7.66 -7.11 3.09
N ILE A 74 -7.55 -7.52 1.82
CA ILE A 74 -7.21 -6.64 0.70
C ILE A 74 -8.44 -5.84 0.29
N GLU A 75 -8.43 -4.57 0.66
CA GLU A 75 -9.56 -3.67 0.43
C GLU A 75 -9.07 -2.29 -0.01
N PRO A 76 -9.84 -1.58 -0.86
CA PRO A 76 -9.46 -0.23 -1.25
C PRO A 76 -9.56 0.72 -0.05
N LEU A 77 -8.58 1.62 0.07
CA LEU A 77 -8.65 2.70 1.05
C LEU A 77 -9.89 3.55 0.78
N THR A 78 -10.65 3.83 1.83
CA THR A 78 -11.81 4.73 1.77
C THR A 78 -11.35 6.17 1.52
N ASP A 79 -12.26 7.04 1.09
CA ASP A 79 -11.94 8.47 0.92
C ASP A 79 -11.47 9.10 2.24
N VAL A 80 -12.04 8.66 3.37
CA VAL A 80 -11.62 9.11 4.71
C VAL A 80 -10.18 8.67 4.99
N ASP A 81 -9.83 7.42 4.69
CA ASP A 81 -8.47 6.92 4.87
C ASP A 81 -7.47 7.66 3.97
N ARG A 82 -7.85 7.93 2.71
CA ARG A 82 -7.01 8.67 1.76
C ARG A 82 -6.73 10.09 2.24
N VAL A 83 -7.75 10.78 2.75
CA VAL A 83 -7.60 12.12 3.32
C VAL A 83 -6.73 12.07 4.58
N GLY A 84 -6.98 11.11 5.47
CA GLY A 84 -6.20 10.91 6.70
C GLY A 84 -4.72 10.61 6.41
N LEU A 85 -4.45 9.70 5.47
CA LEU A 85 -3.10 9.36 5.01
C LEU A 85 -2.39 10.57 4.40
N SER A 86 -3.09 11.33 3.56
CA SER A 86 -2.52 12.54 2.93
C SER A 86 -2.16 13.60 3.96
N ALA A 87 -3.02 13.84 4.96
CA ALA A 87 -2.75 14.76 6.05
C ALA A 87 -1.59 14.28 6.94
N ALA A 88 -1.54 12.98 7.23
CA ALA A 88 -0.46 12.37 7.99
C ALA A 88 0.89 12.47 7.26
N TYR A 89 0.89 12.29 5.94
CA TYR A 89 2.07 12.44 5.10
C TYR A 89 2.65 13.85 5.17
N VAL A 90 1.81 14.89 5.08
CA VAL A 90 2.25 16.29 5.22
C VAL A 90 2.98 16.49 6.56
N ARG A 91 2.39 16.02 7.67
CA ARG A 91 3.00 16.10 9.00
C ARG A 91 4.28 15.29 9.13
N ALA A 92 4.39 14.15 8.43
CA ALA A 92 5.58 13.32 8.44
C ALA A 92 6.73 14.01 7.69
N VAL A 93 6.45 14.59 6.52
CA VAL A 93 7.44 15.35 5.73
C VAL A 93 7.91 16.61 6.48
N GLU A 94 7.01 17.33 7.14
CA GLU A 94 7.38 18.46 8.00
C GLU A 94 8.34 18.05 9.13
N GLN A 95 8.14 16.88 9.73
CA GLN A 95 9.02 16.34 10.78
C GLN A 95 10.32 15.77 10.24
N LEU A 96 10.33 15.27 9.00
CA LEU A 96 11.54 14.79 8.32
C LEU A 96 12.50 15.95 8.02
N GLY A 97 11.97 17.12 7.66
CA GLY A 97 12.77 18.28 7.29
C GLY A 97 13.58 18.04 6.02
N ASP A 98 14.83 18.50 6.01
CA ASP A 98 15.74 18.39 4.86
C ASP A 98 16.48 17.03 4.76
N GLU A 99 16.05 16.03 5.54
CA GLU A 99 16.68 14.71 5.54
C GLU A 99 16.47 14.01 4.18
N PRO A 100 17.56 13.72 3.44
CA PRO A 100 17.45 13.19 2.09
C PRO A 100 16.86 11.79 2.12
N HIS A 101 15.84 11.57 1.28
CA HIS A 101 15.21 10.29 1.09
C HIS A 101 14.86 10.11 -0.38
N SER A 102 14.79 8.85 -0.80
CA SER A 102 14.46 8.45 -2.16
C SER A 102 13.04 7.91 -2.29
N HIS A 103 12.50 7.34 -1.21
CA HIS A 103 11.15 6.81 -1.13
C HIS A 103 10.77 6.59 0.34
N TYR A 104 9.53 6.18 0.61
CA TYR A 104 9.07 5.81 1.95
C TYR A 104 8.02 4.71 1.90
N ARG A 105 7.91 3.93 2.97
CA ARG A 105 6.88 2.91 3.16
C ARG A 105 5.87 3.37 4.20
N VAL A 106 4.63 2.89 4.11
CA VAL A 106 3.57 3.25 5.06
C VAL A 106 2.91 2.01 5.65
N ASP A 107 2.94 1.97 6.97
CA ASP A 107 2.26 0.97 7.78
C ASP A 107 1.20 1.65 8.65
N ALA A 108 0.18 0.90 9.05
CA ALA A 108 -0.76 1.37 10.06
C ALA A 108 -0.11 1.34 11.45
N SER A 109 -0.33 2.38 12.25
CA SER A 109 -0.14 2.28 13.70
C SER A 109 -1.39 1.67 14.32
N ILE A 110 -1.23 0.54 15.01
CA ILE A 110 -2.33 -0.23 15.60
C ILE A 110 -2.16 -0.26 17.12
N GLN A 111 -3.19 0.19 17.84
CA GLN A 111 -3.28 0.09 19.30
C GLN A 111 -4.64 -0.48 19.68
N SER A 112 -4.65 -1.49 20.56
CA SER A 112 -5.88 -2.16 21.01
C SER A 112 -6.78 -2.63 19.86
N ASN A 113 -6.17 -3.22 18.82
CA ASN A 113 -6.83 -3.68 17.58
C ASN A 113 -7.57 -2.59 16.81
N ARG A 114 -7.13 -1.33 16.93
CA ARG A 114 -7.64 -0.21 16.17
C ARG A 114 -6.49 0.54 15.53
N GLN A 115 -6.69 0.97 14.29
CA GLN A 115 -5.79 1.93 13.68
C GLN A 115 -5.89 3.25 14.46
N VAL A 116 -4.75 3.76 14.91
CA VAL A 116 -4.63 5.03 15.66
C VAL A 116 -3.72 6.04 14.96
N GLY A 117 -3.08 5.64 13.86
CA GLY A 117 -2.21 6.51 13.11
C GLY A 117 -1.53 5.81 11.94
N TRP A 118 -0.47 6.45 11.47
CA TRP A 118 0.31 6.05 10.31
C TRP A 118 1.79 6.09 10.66
N ILE A 119 2.53 5.10 10.16
CA ILE A 119 3.98 5.01 10.35
C ILE A 119 4.63 5.16 8.98
N PHE A 120 5.41 6.21 8.81
CA PHE A 120 6.19 6.49 7.62
C PHE A 120 7.63 6.08 7.85
N THR A 121 8.13 5.14 7.05
CA THR A 121 9.53 4.73 7.07
C THR A 121 10.22 5.28 5.82
N PHE A 122 10.99 6.36 5.97
CA PHE A 122 11.73 7.03 4.92
C PHE A 122 13.07 6.34 4.65
N MET A 123 13.36 6.14 3.37
CA MET A 123 14.43 5.28 2.89
C MET A 123 15.35 6.03 1.91
N GLN A 124 16.65 5.86 2.06
CA GLN A 124 17.65 6.27 1.07
C GLN A 124 18.26 5.00 0.46
N ALA A 125 18.06 4.82 -0.84
CA ALA A 125 18.36 3.57 -1.56
C ALA A 125 17.58 2.36 -1.02
N ASP A 126 18.11 1.62 -0.05
CA ASP A 126 17.43 0.51 0.64
C ASP A 126 17.69 0.53 2.16
N THR A 127 18.21 1.65 2.68
CA THR A 127 18.49 1.84 4.10
C THR A 127 17.45 2.75 4.73
N GLU A 128 16.89 2.34 5.86
CA GLU A 128 16.04 3.19 6.69
C GLU A 128 16.85 4.38 7.19
N VAL A 129 16.37 5.58 6.89
CA VAL A 129 16.97 6.82 7.37
C VAL A 129 16.17 7.34 8.56
N ARG A 130 14.84 7.29 8.44
CA ARG A 130 13.95 7.82 9.46
C ARG A 130 12.64 7.07 9.51
N LYS A 131 12.15 6.87 10.73
CA LYS A 131 10.79 6.40 10.99
C LYS A 131 10.01 7.47 11.74
N ILE A 132 8.84 7.84 11.23
CA ILE A 132 7.98 8.89 11.77
C ILE A 132 6.58 8.32 11.94
N GLU A 133 6.10 8.33 13.18
CA GLU A 133 4.73 7.95 13.50
C GLU A 133 3.88 9.20 13.66
N VAL A 134 2.75 9.23 12.95
CA VAL A 134 1.77 10.31 12.98
C VAL A 134 0.45 9.75 13.46
N LEU A 135 0.10 10.09 14.70
CA LEU A 135 -1.19 9.73 15.30
C LEU A 135 -2.31 10.64 14.77
N GLY A 136 -3.48 10.04 14.58
CA GLY A 136 -4.72 10.67 14.08
C GLY A 136 -5.48 11.46 15.13
#